data_AF-A0A923IBC2-F1
#
_entry.id   AF-A0A923IBC2-F1
#
_cell.length_a   1.000
_cell.length_b   1.000
_cell.length_c   1.000
_cell.angle_alpha   90.00
_cell.angle_beta   90.00
_cell.angle_gamma   90.00
#
_symmetry.space_group_name_H-M   'P 1'
#
loop_
_entity.id
_entity.type
_entity.pdbx_description
1 polymer ?
#
loop_
_entity_poly.entity_id
_entity_poly.type
_entity_poly.pdbx_seq_one_letter_code
_entity_poly.pdbx_strand_id
1 'polypeptide(L)' 'MANEEFARLDAQKETWIGWDHDQLIRTFGSPQVVNAGGAEEWLGFDVGGCTVSVHLIDGVVASAEVFAPSPS' A
#
# COMPACT_ATOMS: atom_id res chain seq x y z
N MET A 1 10.02 14.62 -8.11
CA MET A 1 10.07 13.14 -8.11
C MET A 1 9.40 12.55 -6.87
N ALA A 2 10.02 12.49 -5.69
CA ALA A 2 9.39 11.93 -4.47
C ALA A 2 8.01 12.54 -4.12
N ASN A 3 7.88 13.86 -4.16
CA ASN A 3 6.60 14.53 -3.86
C ASN A 3 5.52 14.33 -4.93
N GLU A 4 5.89 14.09 -6.18
CA GLU A 4 4.93 13.86 -7.28
C GLU A 4 4.42 12.42 -7.23
N GLU A 5 5.30 11.46 -6.92
CA GLU A 5 4.94 10.06 -6.69
C GLU A 5 4.00 9.94 -5.49
N PHE A 6 4.32 10.59 -4.37
CA PHE A 6 3.44 10.67 -3.19
C PHE A 6 2.06 11.21 -3.56
N ALA A 7 1.99 12.36 -4.22
CA ALA A 7 0.70 12.98 -4.59
C ALA A 7 -0.11 12.09 -5.54
N ARG A 8 0.55 11.40 -6.48
CA ARG A 8 -0.10 10.44 -7.39
C ARG A 8 -0.67 9.26 -6.63
N LEU A 9 0.11 8.65 -5.73
CA LEU A 9 -0.31 7.49 -4.95
C LEU A 9 -1.42 7.86 -3.96
N ASP A 10 -1.28 8.98 -3.25
CA ASP A 10 -2.28 9.46 -2.29
C ASP A 10 -3.62 9.78 -2.96
N ALA A 11 -3.60 10.32 -4.18
CA ALA A 11 -4.82 10.54 -4.97
C ALA A 11 -5.47 9.23 -5.48
N GLN A 12 -4.73 8.13 -5.55
CA GLN A 12 -5.19 6.85 -6.08
C GLN A 12 -5.59 5.83 -5.01
N LYS A 13 -5.20 6.04 -3.74
CA LYS A 13 -5.29 5.00 -2.70
C LYS A 13 -6.69 4.42 -2.47
N GLU A 14 -7.72 5.24 -2.61
CA GLU A 14 -9.12 4.82 -2.48
C GLU A 14 -9.58 3.89 -3.63
N THR A 15 -8.87 3.88 -4.77
CA THR A 15 -9.19 2.99 -5.89
C THR A 15 -8.73 1.55 -5.66
N TRP A 16 -7.90 1.33 -4.64
CA TRP A 16 -7.38 0.00 -4.29
C TRP A 16 -8.29 -0.75 -3.32
N ILE A 17 -9.31 -0.09 -2.76
CA ILE A 17 -10.28 -0.75 -1.87
C ILE A 17 -10.96 -1.90 -2.63
N GLY A 18 -10.99 -3.07 -2.01
CA GLY A 18 -11.49 -4.31 -2.60
C GLY A 18 -10.49 -5.07 -3.47
N TRP A 19 -9.27 -4.56 -3.67
CA TRP A 19 -8.21 -5.32 -4.34
C TRP A 19 -7.75 -6.49 -3.47
N ASP A 20 -7.36 -7.59 -4.12
CA ASP A 20 -6.71 -8.73 -3.48
C ASP A 20 -5.17 -8.63 -3.52
N HIS A 21 -4.49 -9.60 -2.91
CA HIS A 21 -3.04 -9.71 -2.93
C HIS A 21 -2.43 -9.69 -4.33
N ASP A 22 -3.03 -10.37 -5.30
CA ASP A 22 -2.47 -10.49 -6.64
C ASP A 22 -2.48 -9.13 -7.35
N GLN A 23 -3.56 -8.35 -7.18
CA GLN A 23 -3.65 -6.99 -7.70
C GLN A 23 -2.61 -6.06 -7.05
N LEU A 24 -2.43 -6.16 -5.73
CA LEU A 24 -1.42 -5.39 -5.01
C LEU A 24 0.00 -5.75 -5.48
N ILE A 25 0.33 -7.05 -5.57
CA ILE A 25 1.66 -7.52 -5.95
C ILE A 25 1.99 -7.14 -7.41
N ARG A 26 1.01 -7.21 -8.31
CA ARG A 26 1.20 -6.76 -9.70
C ARG A 26 1.46 -5.26 -9.80
N THR A 27 0.88 -4.47 -8.89
CA THR A 27 0.95 -3.01 -8.95
C THR A 27 2.17 -2.46 -8.22
N PHE A 28 2.50 -3.00 -7.04
CA PHE A 28 3.53 -2.48 -6.15
C PHE A 28 4.73 -3.42 -5.97
N GLY A 29 4.66 -4.65 -6.47
CA GLY A 29 5.67 -5.67 -6.24
C GLY A 29 5.49 -6.39 -4.90
N SER A 30 6.57 -6.97 -4.37
CA SER A 30 6.50 -7.72 -3.11
C SER A 30 6.43 -6.78 -1.90
N PRO A 31 5.55 -7.06 -0.92
CA PRO A 31 5.51 -6.28 0.31
C PRO A 31 6.81 -6.45 1.10
N GLN A 32 7.28 -5.35 1.69
CA GLN A 32 8.47 -5.30 2.55
C GLN A 32 8.12 -5.57 4.02
N VAL A 33 6.88 -5.26 4.42
CA VAL A 33 6.37 -5.46 5.78
C VAL A 33 5.05 -6.19 5.69
N VAL A 34 4.92 -7.26 6.48
CA VAL A 34 3.70 -8.07 6.58
C VAL A 34 3.39 -8.28 8.05
N ASN A 35 2.19 -7.90 8.47
CA ASN A 35 1.65 -8.23 9.79
C ASN A 35 0.28 -8.86 9.61
N ALA A 36 0.19 -10.18 9.74
CA ALA A 36 -1.03 -10.94 9.54
C ALA A 36 -1.51 -11.56 10.87
N GLY A 37 -2.80 -11.40 11.17
CA GLY A 37 -3.46 -11.91 12.36
C GLY A 37 -4.92 -12.29 12.08
N GLY A 38 -5.18 -13.59 11.88
CA GLY A 38 -6.54 -14.07 11.60
C GLY A 38 -7.05 -13.57 10.25
N ALA A 39 -8.16 -12.83 10.27
CA ALA A 39 -8.75 -12.23 9.07
C ALA A 39 -8.13 -10.88 8.68
N GLU A 40 -7.33 -10.26 9.58
CA GLU A 40 -6.73 -8.95 9.35
C GLU A 40 -5.26 -9.09 8.94
N GLU A 41 -4.84 -8.28 7.97
CA GLU A 41 -3.46 -8.22 7.52
C GLU A 41 -3.05 -6.80 7.13
N TRP A 42 -1.82 -6.40 7.45
CA TRP A 42 -1.23 -5.16 7.00
C TRP A 42 -0.04 -5.46 6.09
N LEU A 43 -0.04 -4.86 4.89
CA LEU A 43 1.05 -4.94 3.93
C LEU A 43 1.65 -3.57 3.69
N GLY A 44 2.99 -3.48 3.75
CA GLY A 44 3.75 -2.28 3.41
C GLY A 44 4.57 -2.48 2.13
N PHE A 45 4.48 -1.54 1.20
CA PHE A 45 5.23 -1.52 -0.06
C PHE A 45 6.09 -0.27 -0.17
N ASP A 46 7.30 -0.40 -0.71
CA ASP A 46 8.14 0.74 -1.11
C ASP A 46 7.91 1.03 -2.60
N VAL A 47 7.41 2.22 -2.91
CA VAL A 47 7.11 2.66 -4.27
C VAL A 47 7.73 4.03 -4.48
N GLY A 48 8.87 4.06 -5.18
CA GLY A 48 9.57 5.32 -5.48
C GLY A 48 10.03 6.07 -4.21
N GLY A 49 10.33 5.35 -3.13
CA GLY A 49 10.67 5.91 -1.81
C GLY A 49 9.46 6.34 -0.97
N CYS A 50 8.23 6.22 -1.49
CA CYS A 50 7.01 6.35 -0.69
C CYS A 50 6.68 5.00 -0.06
N THR A 51 6.13 5.01 1.16
CA THR A 51 5.55 3.78 1.74
C THR A 51 4.06 3.75 1.46
N VAL A 52 3.59 2.70 0.80
CA VAL A 52 2.16 2.38 0.68
C VAL A 52 1.82 1.34 1.73
N SER A 53 0.94 1.67 2.67
CA SER A 53 0.43 0.75 3.68
C SER A 53 -1.01 0.40 3.34
N VAL A 54 -1.34 -0.88 3.24
CA VAL A 54 -2.70 -1.35 3.01
C VAL A 54 -3.12 -2.30 4.12
N HIS A 55 -4.37 -2.15 4.55
CA HIS A 55 -5.02 -3.03 5.50
C HIS A 55 -5.99 -3.90 4.74
N LEU A 56 -5.86 -5.22 4.89
CA LEU A 56 -6.72 -6.22 4.32
C LEU A 56 -7.59 -6.84 5.41
N ILE A 57 -8.85 -7.08 5.07
CA ILE A 57 -9.79 -7.87 5.85
C ILE A 57 -10.29 -8.98 4.94
N ASP A 58 -10.16 -10.24 5.36
CA ASP A 58 -10.53 -11.42 4.57
C ASP A 58 -9.86 -11.45 3.18
N GLY A 59 -8.61 -10.97 3.11
CA GLY A 59 -7.78 -10.99 1.90
C GLY A 59 -8.11 -9.90 0.87
N VAL A 60 -8.93 -8.91 1.22
CA VAL A 60 -9.21 -7.74 0.37
C VAL A 60 -8.91 -6.43 1.09
N VAL A 61 -8.43 -5.43 0.36
CA VAL A 61 -8.09 -4.11 0.92
C VAL A 61 -9.34 -3.43 1.49
N ALA A 62 -9.33 -3.16 2.79
CA ALA A 62 -10.34 -2.40 3.50
C ALA A 62 -9.96 -0.92 3.64
N SER A 63 -8.66 -0.60 3.74
CA SER A 63 -8.16 0.79 3.78
C SER A 63 -6.71 0.88 3.30
N ALA A 64 -6.29 2.06 2.85
CA ALA A 64 -4.93 2.32 2.41
C ALA A 64 -4.42 3.70 2.86
N GLU A 65 -3.14 3.78 3.21
CA GLU A 65 -2.43 5.01 3.54
C GLU A 65 -1.12 5.09 2.77
N VAL A 66 -0.71 6.31 2.43
CA VAL A 66 0.56 6.57 1.73
C VAL A 66 1.37 7.53 2.60
N PHE A 67 2.63 7.22 2.79
CA PHE A 67 3.58 8.04 3.54
C PHE A 67 4.65 8.56 2.58
N ALA A 68 4.88 9.87 2.63
CA ALA A 68 5.97 10.49 1.89
C ALA A 68 7.33 9.95 2.38
N PRO A 69 8.35 9.89 1.50
CA PRO A 69 9.72 9.61 1.92
C PRO A 69 10.15 10.57 3.02
N SER A 70 10.86 10.04 4.02
CA SER A 70 11.46 10.89 5.05
C SER A 70 12.47 11.85 4.38
N PRO A 71 12.41 13.16 4.65
CA PRO A 71 13.44 14.07 4.20
C PRO A 71 14.77 13.64 4.84
N SER A 72 15.77 13.43 3.99
CA SER A 72 17.15 13.12 4.39
C SER A 72 17.86 14.33 4.98
#